data_AF-K2B9X2-F1
#
_entry.id   AF-K2B9X2-F1
#
_cell.length_a   1.000
_cell.length_b   1.000
_cell.length_c   1.000
_cell.angle_alpha   90.00
_cell.angle_beta   90.00
_cell.angle_gamma   90.00
#
_symmetry.space_group_name_H-M   'P 1'
#
loop_
_entity.id
_entity.type
_entity.pdbx_description
1 polymer ?
#
loop_
_entity_poly.entity_id
_entity_poly.type
_entity_poly.pdbx_seq_one_letter_code
_entity_poly.pdbx_strand_id
1 'polypeptide(L)'
;AGMTGFLTEIRVARTIGSTMKLEIKKIIAGIKSTLLSTTISEDIFPDVNLALNRIAESSSLPGLQAELIELLYQFTTAYLNTNQPILLQWLEHPLWKEMFKLEKINKTNQKPNTYQLAMSHSALFNFSVTHYALGHHAHLKQMRDKNNERIVYSDCPAKIDYEAIQKLANNLEQQEIFINETSENEIVSILQEVHTAEYINQVKKLSELSEQLGIRLPLDQWGDTFISPDSYKAALHAAVITANIVNQAYQHNQSGLCVVRPPGHHAGTDFGEGFCIFNNVAVSIKKLINQGANNLLILDIDAHHGNGTLNILSRHQNWAEKVTLYDFYDGKNYHGLNGVWPVDQANSVTRQMFDMSINHRDSTTILNQLSNILQHDFDFIVVSFGLDGHRNDPLGGGLGYDDQFYLTVIKQLQEKKPGKFALVLEGGYNTDTITRIINLGMPLINNENSTENPRRLA
;
A
#
# COMPACT_ATOMS: atom_id res chain seq x y z
N ALA A 1 -25.11 17.38 54.01
CA ALA A 1 -25.52 16.06 53.47
C ALA A 1 -25.74 16.24 51.97
N GLY A 2 -24.66 16.16 51.19
CA GLY A 2 -24.65 16.44 49.76
C GLY A 2 -24.18 15.24 48.96
N MET A 3 -24.64 15.18 47.71
CA MET A 3 -24.18 14.30 46.63
C MET A 3 -24.46 12.80 46.78
N THR A 4 -25.74 12.42 46.71
CA THR A 4 -26.20 11.06 46.35
C THR A 4 -26.94 11.03 45.01
N GLY A 5 -26.40 11.71 43.99
CA GLY A 5 -27.05 11.87 42.70
C GLY A 5 -26.17 11.79 41.44
N PHE A 6 -24.91 11.35 41.52
CA PHE A 6 -24.00 11.39 40.35
C PHE A 6 -23.13 10.14 40.11
N LEU A 7 -23.39 9.02 40.80
CA LEU A 7 -22.56 7.80 40.65
C LEU A 7 -23.35 6.54 40.23
N THR A 8 -24.65 6.65 39.96
CA THR A 8 -25.48 5.50 39.58
C THR A 8 -25.62 5.33 38.06
N GLU A 9 -25.51 6.40 37.26
CA GLU A 9 -25.61 6.30 35.79
C GLU A 9 -24.32 5.82 35.12
N ILE A 10 -23.14 6.11 35.68
CA ILE A 10 -21.85 5.68 35.09
C ILE A 10 -21.60 4.17 35.30
N ARG A 11 -22.12 3.57 36.38
CA ARG A 11 -22.02 2.12 36.62
C ARG A 11 -23.02 1.33 35.78
N VAL A 12 -24.22 1.85 35.58
CA VAL A 12 -25.23 1.22 34.70
C VAL A 12 -24.80 1.32 33.23
N ALA A 13 -24.27 2.46 32.76
CA ALA A 13 -23.73 2.59 31.41
C ALA A 13 -22.49 1.70 31.15
N ARG A 14 -21.59 1.53 32.13
CA ARG A 14 -20.45 0.59 32.03
C ARG A 14 -20.87 -0.88 32.04
N THR A 15 -21.94 -1.22 32.77
CA THR A 15 -22.46 -2.59 32.85
C THR A 15 -23.31 -2.94 31.62
N ILE A 16 -24.06 -1.98 31.07
CA ILE A 16 -24.75 -2.11 29.78
C ILE A 16 -23.71 -2.20 28.66
N GLY A 17 -22.67 -1.37 28.67
CA GLY A 17 -21.58 -1.42 27.70
C GLY A 17 -20.80 -2.74 27.72
N SER A 18 -20.54 -3.34 28.88
CA SER A 18 -19.89 -4.65 28.99
C SER A 18 -20.80 -5.81 28.58
N THR A 19 -22.09 -5.75 28.92
CA THR A 19 -23.09 -6.78 28.55
C THR A 19 -23.38 -6.73 27.05
N MET A 20 -23.57 -5.54 26.48
CA MET A 20 -23.76 -5.33 25.04
C MET A 20 -22.52 -5.74 24.24
N LYS A 21 -21.31 -5.41 24.72
CA LYS A 21 -20.05 -5.88 24.10
C LYS A 21 -19.92 -7.40 24.14
N LEU A 22 -20.33 -8.05 25.23
CA LEU A 22 -20.33 -9.51 25.33
C LEU A 22 -21.37 -10.15 24.41
N GLU A 23 -22.57 -9.56 24.28
CA GLU A 23 -23.59 -10.00 23.34
C GLU A 23 -23.13 -9.85 21.89
N ILE A 24 -22.57 -8.70 21.52
CA ILE A 24 -21.98 -8.46 20.18
C ILE A 24 -20.89 -9.51 19.90
N LYS A 25 -19.98 -9.75 20.85
CA LYS A 25 -18.94 -10.79 20.70
C LYS A 25 -19.49 -12.20 20.53
N LYS A 26 -20.57 -12.56 21.23
CA LYS A 26 -21.24 -13.86 21.04
C LYS A 26 -21.88 -13.96 19.67
N ILE A 27 -22.50 -12.89 19.18
CA ILE A 27 -23.10 -12.87 17.84
C ILE A 27 -22.01 -12.97 16.78
N ILE A 28 -20.92 -12.19 16.89
CA ILE A 28 -19.75 -12.27 16.01
C ILE A 28 -19.19 -13.70 15.99
N ALA A 29 -19.04 -14.35 17.14
CA ALA A 29 -18.58 -15.73 17.22
C ALA A 29 -19.55 -16.72 16.53
N GLY A 30 -20.87 -16.51 16.67
CA GLY A 30 -21.89 -17.30 15.97
C GLY A 30 -21.86 -17.12 14.46
N ILE A 31 -21.67 -15.88 13.99
CA ILE A 31 -21.50 -15.56 12.57
C ILE A 31 -20.25 -16.25 12.02
N LYS A 32 -19.11 -16.13 12.71
CA LYS A 32 -17.84 -16.81 12.36
C LYS A 32 -18.03 -18.32 12.24
N SER A 33 -18.73 -18.93 13.21
CA SER A 33 -19.03 -20.37 13.16
C SER A 33 -19.90 -20.76 11.98
N THR A 34 -20.80 -19.88 11.54
CA THR A 34 -21.74 -20.15 10.43
C THR A 34 -21.07 -19.94 9.07
N LEU A 35 -20.18 -18.97 8.95
CA LEU A 35 -19.39 -18.73 7.73
C LEU A 35 -18.41 -19.86 7.41
N LEU A 36 -18.01 -20.64 8.41
CA LEU A 36 -17.21 -21.86 8.24
C LEU A 36 -18.06 -23.06 7.77
N SER A 37 -19.38 -22.94 7.74
CA SER A 37 -20.27 -24.02 7.27
C SER A 37 -20.45 -23.97 5.75
N THR A 38 -20.59 -25.14 5.12
CA THR A 38 -20.81 -25.25 3.66
C THR A 38 -22.21 -24.81 3.21
N THR A 39 -23.11 -24.55 4.15
CA THR A 39 -24.51 -24.15 3.92
C THR A 39 -24.88 -23.06 4.92
N ILE A 40 -24.81 -21.81 4.47
CA ILE A 40 -25.25 -20.65 5.26
C ILE A 40 -26.78 -20.57 5.16
N SER A 41 -27.49 -20.80 6.27
CA SER A 41 -28.96 -20.70 6.32
C SER A 41 -29.41 -19.24 6.27
N GLU A 42 -30.56 -18.99 5.63
CA GLU A 42 -31.20 -17.67 5.67
C GLU A 42 -31.67 -17.26 7.07
N ASP A 43 -31.85 -18.24 7.97
CA ASP A 43 -32.36 -18.02 9.32
C ASP A 43 -31.45 -17.15 10.20
N ILE A 44 -30.16 -17.02 9.85
CA ILE A 44 -29.21 -16.19 10.62
C ILE A 44 -29.28 -14.69 10.24
N PHE A 45 -29.98 -14.34 9.16
CA PHE A 45 -30.09 -12.97 8.64
C PHE A 45 -30.63 -11.96 9.68
N PRO A 46 -31.67 -12.27 10.47
CA PRO A 46 -32.16 -11.35 11.51
C PRO A 46 -31.14 -11.10 12.62
N ASP A 47 -30.39 -12.12 13.03
CA ASP A 47 -29.40 -12.03 14.10
C ASP A 47 -28.19 -11.20 13.67
N VAL A 48 -27.73 -11.37 12.42
CA VAL A 48 -26.67 -10.55 11.81
C VAL A 48 -27.10 -9.09 11.74
N ASN A 49 -28.29 -8.81 11.22
CA ASN A 49 -28.80 -7.43 11.12
C ASN A 49 -29.00 -6.80 12.49
N LEU A 50 -29.49 -7.57 13.47
CA LEU A 50 -29.63 -7.09 14.85
C LEU A 50 -28.26 -6.73 15.44
N ALA A 51 -27.22 -7.55 15.20
CA ALA A 51 -25.87 -7.25 15.63
C ALA A 51 -25.33 -5.98 14.96
N LEU A 52 -25.44 -5.90 13.64
CA LEU A 52 -25.01 -4.74 12.86
C LEU A 52 -25.69 -3.46 13.35
N ASN A 53 -27.01 -3.46 13.53
CA ASN A 53 -27.77 -2.31 14.05
C ASN A 53 -27.35 -1.93 15.48
N ARG A 54 -27.16 -2.90 16.37
CA ARG A 54 -26.66 -2.64 17.73
C ARG A 54 -25.25 -2.06 17.73
N ILE A 55 -24.40 -2.49 16.81
CA ILE A 55 -23.06 -1.91 16.66
C ILE A 55 -23.16 -0.45 16.20
N ALA A 56 -24.06 -0.12 15.27
CA ALA A 56 -24.29 1.25 14.81
C ALA A 56 -24.73 2.21 15.92
N GLU A 57 -25.63 1.75 16.79
CA GLU A 57 -26.11 2.53 17.94
C GLU A 57 -25.01 2.83 18.98
N SER A 58 -23.91 2.07 18.93
CA SER A 58 -22.81 2.14 19.89
C SER A 58 -21.60 2.94 19.42
N SER A 59 -21.77 3.80 18.40
CA SER A 59 -20.83 4.60 17.57
C SER A 59 -19.62 5.34 18.21
N SER A 60 -19.25 5.04 19.46
CA SER A 60 -18.19 5.69 20.23
C SER A 60 -16.99 4.79 20.61
N LEU A 61 -16.84 3.59 20.02
CA LEU A 61 -15.78 2.64 20.40
C LEU A 61 -14.92 2.17 19.21
N PRO A 62 -13.62 2.55 19.14
CA PRO A 62 -12.69 2.11 18.08
C PRO A 62 -12.58 0.59 17.89
N GLY A 63 -12.71 -0.20 18.98
CA GLY A 63 -12.65 -1.66 18.90
C GLY A 63 -13.78 -2.31 18.11
N LEU A 64 -14.94 -1.65 17.97
CA LEU A 64 -16.07 -2.18 17.21
C LEU A 64 -15.90 -1.99 15.70
N GLN A 65 -15.10 -1.00 15.27
CA GLN A 65 -14.82 -0.79 13.85
C GLN A 65 -13.93 -1.90 13.30
N ALA A 66 -12.91 -2.32 14.06
CA ALA A 66 -12.09 -3.47 13.71
C ALA A 66 -12.91 -4.77 13.62
N GLU A 67 -13.79 -5.02 14.60
CA GLU A 67 -14.69 -6.18 14.59
C GLU A 67 -15.64 -6.18 13.38
N LEU A 68 -16.11 -5.00 12.96
CA LEU A 68 -16.94 -4.81 11.79
C LEU A 68 -16.19 -4.99 10.47
N ILE A 69 -14.95 -4.50 10.36
CA ILE A 69 -14.12 -4.72 9.18
C ILE A 69 -13.80 -6.21 9.03
N GLU A 70 -13.47 -6.89 10.13
CA GLU A 70 -13.21 -8.33 10.12
C GLU A 70 -14.46 -9.10 9.65
N LEU A 71 -15.65 -8.74 10.16
CA LEU A 71 -16.91 -9.33 9.70
C LEU A 71 -17.14 -9.09 8.20
N LEU A 72 -16.96 -7.85 7.73
CA LEU A 72 -17.13 -7.54 6.31
C LEU A 72 -16.16 -8.35 5.45
N TYR A 73 -14.90 -8.46 5.86
CA TYR A 73 -13.87 -9.27 5.19
C TYR A 73 -14.25 -10.75 5.11
N GLN A 74 -14.80 -11.31 6.18
CA GLN A 74 -15.23 -12.70 6.20
C GLN A 74 -16.44 -12.94 5.27
N PHE A 75 -17.40 -12.00 5.26
CA PHE A 75 -18.55 -12.09 4.36
C PHE A 75 -18.16 -11.95 2.89
N THR A 76 -17.27 -11.01 2.55
CA THR A 76 -16.78 -10.85 1.17
C THR A 76 -16.04 -12.11 0.73
N THR A 77 -15.16 -12.64 1.57
CA THR A 77 -14.41 -13.87 1.27
C THR A 77 -15.34 -15.07 1.08
N ALA A 78 -16.33 -15.25 1.98
CA ALA A 78 -17.32 -16.32 1.83
C ALA A 78 -18.14 -16.17 0.54
N TYR A 79 -18.50 -14.94 0.16
CA TYR A 79 -19.21 -14.69 -1.09
C TYR A 79 -18.37 -15.02 -2.32
N LEU A 80 -17.10 -14.62 -2.35
CA LEU A 80 -16.23 -14.93 -3.49
C LEU A 80 -16.02 -16.44 -3.70
N ASN A 81 -16.04 -17.20 -2.60
CA ASN A 81 -15.84 -18.65 -2.62
C ASN A 81 -17.10 -19.43 -2.98
N THR A 82 -18.29 -18.94 -2.59
CA THR A 82 -19.56 -19.70 -2.72
C THR A 82 -20.53 -19.10 -3.74
N ASN A 83 -20.37 -17.82 -4.06
CA ASN A 83 -21.25 -17.01 -4.90
C ASN A 83 -22.74 -17.07 -4.49
N GLN A 84 -23.01 -17.17 -3.18
CA GLN A 84 -24.38 -17.29 -2.67
C GLN A 84 -25.11 -15.93 -2.66
N PRO A 85 -26.28 -15.79 -3.30
CA PRO A 85 -27.02 -14.53 -3.36
C PRO A 85 -27.39 -13.94 -2.00
N ILE A 86 -27.55 -14.77 -0.97
CA ILE A 86 -27.88 -14.29 0.37
C ILE A 86 -26.75 -13.48 1.00
N LEU A 87 -25.49 -13.85 0.75
CA LEU A 87 -24.33 -13.09 1.22
C LEU A 87 -24.28 -11.69 0.57
N LEU A 88 -24.72 -11.58 -0.69
CA LEU A 88 -24.82 -10.29 -1.37
C LEU A 88 -25.81 -9.35 -0.66
N GLN A 89 -26.95 -9.86 -0.20
CA GLN A 89 -27.92 -9.07 0.57
C GLN A 89 -27.31 -8.52 1.88
N TRP A 90 -26.39 -9.26 2.52
CA TRP A 90 -25.64 -8.77 3.69
C TRP A 90 -24.64 -7.68 3.35
N LEU A 91 -23.89 -7.83 2.26
CA LEU A 91 -22.92 -6.82 1.82
C LEU A 91 -23.62 -5.50 1.41
N GLU A 92 -24.90 -5.55 1.03
CA GLU A 92 -25.71 -4.38 0.73
C GLU A 92 -26.21 -3.60 1.96
N HIS A 93 -25.95 -4.09 3.18
CA HIS A 93 -26.45 -3.49 4.42
C HIS A 93 -26.09 -1.99 4.53
N PRO A 94 -27.02 -1.11 4.95
CA PRO A 94 -26.78 0.32 5.03
C PRO A 94 -25.56 0.74 5.84
N LEU A 95 -25.19 -0.03 6.88
CA LEU A 95 -24.03 0.28 7.72
C LEU A 95 -22.68 0.08 7.02
N TRP A 96 -22.54 -0.96 6.19
CA TRP A 96 -21.34 -1.09 5.35
C TRP A 96 -21.23 0.08 4.40
N LYS A 97 -22.37 0.43 3.79
CA LYS A 97 -22.50 1.61 2.97
C LYS A 97 -22.18 2.88 3.76
N GLU A 98 -22.56 3.04 5.01
CA GLU A 98 -22.29 4.28 5.77
C GLU A 98 -20.84 4.36 6.25
N MET A 99 -20.30 3.28 6.81
CA MET A 99 -18.96 3.26 7.40
C MET A 99 -17.85 3.33 6.38
N PHE A 100 -18.00 2.62 5.26
CA PHE A 100 -17.00 2.63 4.20
C PHE A 100 -17.23 3.76 3.18
N LYS A 101 -18.17 4.68 3.48
CA LYS A 101 -18.39 5.98 2.81
C LYS A 101 -17.68 7.12 3.56
N LEU A 102 -16.46 7.44 3.13
CA LEU A 102 -15.98 8.83 3.18
C LEU A 102 -16.54 9.62 1.97
N GLU A 103 -17.88 9.66 1.88
CA GLU A 103 -18.77 10.15 0.82
C GLU A 103 -19.25 9.11 -0.21
N LYS A 104 -20.53 9.25 -0.63
CA LYS A 104 -21.10 8.52 -1.78
C LYS A 104 -20.13 8.65 -2.95
N ILE A 105 -19.85 7.54 -3.64
CA ILE A 105 -19.24 7.54 -4.98
C ILE A 105 -20.25 8.23 -5.92
N ASN A 106 -20.29 9.56 -5.90
CA ASN A 106 -21.00 10.33 -6.89
C ASN A 106 -20.21 10.13 -8.18
N LYS A 107 -20.73 9.28 -9.08
CA LYS A 107 -20.41 9.37 -10.51
C LYS A 107 -20.81 10.79 -10.92
N THR A 108 -19.91 11.75 -10.78
CA THR A 108 -20.09 13.03 -11.45
C THR A 108 -20.24 12.68 -12.92
N ASN A 109 -21.32 13.14 -13.54
CA ASN A 109 -21.55 13.05 -15.00
C ASN A 109 -20.51 13.85 -15.81
N GLN A 110 -19.41 14.28 -15.20
CA GLN A 110 -18.19 14.38 -15.95
C GLN A 110 -17.87 12.94 -16.32
N LYS A 111 -18.10 12.59 -17.60
CA LYS A 111 -17.27 11.56 -18.24
C LYS A 111 -15.90 11.70 -17.57
N PRO A 112 -15.32 10.68 -16.90
CA PRO A 112 -13.90 10.77 -16.56
C PRO A 112 -13.32 11.22 -17.87
N ASN A 113 -12.78 12.47 -17.91
CA ASN A 113 -12.48 13.11 -19.18
C ASN A 113 -11.84 11.98 -19.95
N THR A 114 -12.45 11.60 -21.07
CA THR A 114 -11.78 10.71 -21.99
C THR A 114 -10.63 11.58 -22.50
N TYR A 115 -9.65 11.90 -21.64
CA TYR A 115 -8.30 11.46 -21.78
C TYR A 115 -8.39 10.00 -22.27
N GLN A 116 -8.77 9.86 -23.55
CA GLN A 116 -7.98 9.12 -24.50
C GLN A 116 -6.60 9.06 -23.90
N LEU A 117 -6.13 7.85 -23.60
CA LEU A 117 -4.74 7.48 -23.78
C LEU A 117 -3.89 8.70 -24.13
N ALA A 118 -3.54 9.46 -23.11
CA ALA A 118 -2.38 10.28 -23.18
C ALA A 118 -1.39 9.43 -22.35
N MET A 119 -0.78 8.32 -22.79
CA MET A 119 -0.29 7.90 -24.11
C MET A 119 -0.12 9.03 -25.13
N SER A 120 0.24 10.22 -24.65
CA SER A 120 1.10 11.09 -25.44
C SER A 120 2.39 10.28 -25.54
N HIS A 121 2.57 9.62 -26.68
CA HIS A 121 3.78 9.31 -27.46
C HIS A 121 5.20 9.51 -26.86
N SER A 122 5.36 9.53 -25.55
CA SER A 122 6.58 9.96 -24.87
C SER A 122 6.43 9.72 -23.37
N ALA A 123 6.99 8.62 -22.88
CA ALA A 123 7.13 8.38 -21.46
C ALA A 123 8.62 8.53 -21.12
N LEU A 124 8.91 9.66 -20.49
CA LEU A 124 10.23 10.23 -20.26
C LEU A 124 11.10 9.31 -19.40
N PHE A 125 12.41 9.29 -19.66
CA PHE A 125 13.32 8.75 -18.65
C PHE A 125 13.23 9.60 -17.37
N ASN A 126 13.37 8.88 -16.27
CA ASN A 126 13.47 9.36 -14.89
C ASN A 126 12.16 9.73 -14.18
N PHE A 127 10.99 9.66 -14.82
CA PHE A 127 9.74 9.91 -14.09
C PHE A 127 8.48 9.38 -14.80
N SER A 128 7.70 8.52 -14.12
CA SER A 128 6.30 8.29 -14.47
C SER A 128 5.43 8.44 -13.22
N VAL A 129 4.34 9.19 -13.38
CA VAL A 129 3.33 9.46 -12.37
C VAL A 129 2.00 8.92 -12.84
N THR A 130 1.45 7.97 -12.08
CA THR A 130 0.18 7.34 -12.44
C THR A 130 -0.99 8.19 -11.96
N HIS A 131 -1.83 8.68 -12.88
CA HIS A 131 -3.03 9.48 -12.60
C HIS A 131 -4.30 8.65 -12.30
N TYR A 132 -4.18 7.36 -11.97
CA TYR A 132 -5.35 6.47 -11.79
C TYR A 132 -5.96 6.47 -10.38
N ALA A 133 -5.47 7.30 -9.46
CA ALA A 133 -6.14 7.57 -8.17
C ALA A 133 -7.51 8.30 -8.30
N LEU A 134 -8.01 8.48 -9.53
CA LEU A 134 -9.21 9.26 -9.86
C LEU A 134 -10.54 8.66 -9.40
N GLY A 135 -10.59 7.38 -9.03
CA GLY A 135 -11.75 6.82 -8.30
C GLY A 135 -11.91 7.39 -6.89
N HIS A 136 -10.86 8.02 -6.34
CA HIS A 136 -10.83 8.56 -4.98
C HIS A 136 -10.94 10.08 -4.89
N HIS A 137 -10.56 10.82 -5.94
CA HIS A 137 -10.33 12.27 -5.85
C HIS A 137 -11.51 13.15 -6.33
N ALA A 138 -12.44 12.65 -7.15
CA ALA A 138 -13.42 13.51 -7.83
C ALA A 138 -14.46 14.22 -6.92
N HIS A 139 -14.44 14.02 -5.59
CA HIS A 139 -15.43 14.61 -4.69
C HIS A 139 -14.90 15.56 -3.60
N LEU A 140 -13.64 15.46 -3.20
CA LEU A 140 -13.09 16.25 -2.08
C LEU A 140 -12.96 17.76 -2.36
N LYS A 141 -13.06 18.19 -3.63
CA LYS A 141 -12.98 19.62 -4.01
C LYS A 141 -14.23 20.43 -3.63
N GLN A 142 -15.34 19.79 -3.24
CA GLN A 142 -16.61 20.48 -2.94
C GLN A 142 -16.84 20.82 -1.46
N MET A 143 -15.96 20.37 -0.56
CA MET A 143 -16.14 20.43 0.91
C MET A 143 -15.28 21.50 1.61
N ARG A 144 -14.76 22.51 0.90
CA ARG A 144 -14.02 23.61 1.55
C ARG A 144 -14.91 24.66 2.20
N ASP A 145 -16.23 24.59 2.01
CA ASP A 145 -17.20 25.50 2.62
C ASP A 145 -18.39 24.73 3.19
N LYS A 146 -18.31 24.36 4.48
CA LYS A 146 -19.32 24.62 5.53
C LYS A 146 -19.24 23.63 6.69
N ASN A 147 -18.91 24.21 7.84
CA ASN A 147 -19.24 23.76 9.19
C ASN A 147 -18.23 22.83 9.90
N ASN A 148 -17.50 23.47 10.80
CA ASN A 148 -16.67 22.92 11.87
C ASN A 148 -17.32 21.77 12.64
N GLU A 149 -16.45 20.85 13.06
CA GLU A 149 -16.61 19.74 14.00
C GLU A 149 -17.24 18.45 13.44
N ARG A 150 -16.37 17.47 13.15
CA ARG A 150 -16.64 16.02 13.18
C ARG A 150 -15.33 15.24 13.15
N ILE A 151 -15.31 14.14 13.90
CA ILE A 151 -14.22 13.17 14.04
C ILE A 151 -13.60 12.91 12.66
N VAL A 152 -12.38 13.40 12.49
CA VAL A 152 -11.60 13.31 11.26
C VAL A 152 -11.02 11.89 11.24
N TYR A 153 -11.57 11.02 10.41
CA TYR A 153 -10.73 9.97 9.82
C TYR A 153 -9.69 10.74 9.01
N SER A 154 -8.56 11.02 9.64
CA SER A 154 -7.42 11.67 9.02
C SER A 154 -7.03 10.83 7.83
N ASP A 155 -7.29 11.40 6.66
CA ASP A 155 -6.53 11.23 5.44
C ASP A 155 -6.26 9.77 5.06
N CYS A 156 -7.18 9.20 4.28
CA CYS A 156 -6.85 8.04 3.46
C CYS A 156 -5.53 8.33 2.69
N PRO A 157 -4.51 7.46 2.77
CA PRO A 157 -3.25 7.61 2.05
C PRO A 157 -3.40 8.04 0.58
N ALA A 158 -4.45 7.54 -0.09
CA ALA A 158 -4.80 7.91 -1.46
C ALA A 158 -5.02 9.43 -1.70
N LYS A 159 -5.46 10.20 -0.70
CA LYS A 159 -5.64 11.67 -0.79
C LYS A 159 -4.29 12.40 -0.69
N ILE A 160 -3.46 11.96 0.25
CA ILE A 160 -2.10 12.46 0.47
C ILE A 160 -1.25 12.20 -0.79
N ASP A 161 -1.31 10.98 -1.32
CA ASP A 161 -0.52 10.57 -2.46
C ASP A 161 -0.85 11.34 -3.75
N TYR A 162 -2.13 11.61 -4.02
CA TYR A 162 -2.54 12.38 -5.19
C TYR A 162 -1.98 13.82 -5.17
N GLU A 163 -2.05 14.50 -4.03
CA GLU A 163 -1.54 15.87 -3.92
C GLU A 163 -0.01 15.93 -4.13
N ALA A 164 0.73 14.96 -3.57
CA ALA A 164 2.17 14.86 -3.79
C ALA A 164 2.50 14.59 -5.26
N ILE A 165 1.81 13.61 -5.85
CA ILE A 165 1.95 13.22 -7.25
C ILE A 165 1.63 14.38 -8.19
N GLN A 166 0.57 15.15 -7.93
CA GLN A 166 0.23 16.34 -8.70
C GLN A 166 1.25 17.47 -8.55
N LYS A 167 1.70 17.73 -7.31
CA LYS A 167 2.76 18.72 -7.07
C LYS A 167 4.04 18.35 -7.81
N LEU A 168 4.40 17.07 -7.87
CA LEU A 168 5.55 16.59 -8.63
C LEU A 168 5.34 16.74 -10.14
N ALA A 169 4.19 16.29 -10.66
CA ALA A 169 3.87 16.38 -12.08
C ALA A 169 3.89 17.81 -12.62
N ASN A 170 3.49 18.80 -11.79
CA ASN A 170 3.48 20.20 -12.18
C ASN A 170 4.87 20.87 -12.16
N ASN A 171 5.85 20.30 -11.43
CA ASN A 171 7.17 20.91 -11.23
C ASN A 171 8.27 20.32 -12.12
N LEU A 172 8.01 19.21 -12.80
CA LEU A 172 9.00 18.52 -13.63
C LEU A 172 8.80 18.89 -15.12
N GLU A 173 9.84 19.45 -15.76
CA GLU A 173 9.87 19.64 -17.22
C GLU A 173 9.80 18.28 -17.93
N GLN A 174 8.83 18.10 -18.82
CA GLN A 174 8.62 16.86 -19.57
C GLN A 174 9.72 16.70 -20.65
N GLN A 175 10.68 15.80 -20.44
CA GLN A 175 11.69 15.40 -21.45
C GLN A 175 11.33 14.11 -22.24
N GLU A 176 10.76 14.26 -23.44
CA GLU A 176 10.31 13.15 -24.32
C GLU A 176 11.33 12.03 -24.53
N ILE A 177 11.07 10.83 -23.99
CA ILE A 177 11.81 9.61 -24.32
C ILE A 177 10.81 8.49 -24.63
N PHE A 178 11.17 7.60 -25.54
CA PHE A 178 10.29 6.56 -26.07
C PHE A 178 10.44 5.27 -25.26
N ILE A 179 9.34 4.81 -24.67
CA ILE A 179 9.26 3.49 -24.02
C ILE A 179 8.89 2.47 -25.09
N ASN A 180 9.70 1.41 -25.24
CA ASN A 180 9.21 0.17 -25.86
C ASN A 180 8.18 -0.44 -24.90
N GLU A 181 6.90 -0.19 -25.18
CA GLU A 181 5.81 -0.65 -24.33
C GLU A 181 5.77 -2.17 -24.29
N THR A 182 5.97 -2.72 -23.10
CA THR A 182 5.61 -4.11 -22.82
C THR A 182 4.09 -4.19 -22.80
N SER A 183 3.52 -5.10 -23.58
CA SER A 183 2.06 -5.24 -23.66
C SER A 183 1.47 -5.57 -22.29
N GLU A 184 0.28 -5.07 -21.99
CA GLU A 184 -0.45 -5.40 -20.75
C GLU A 184 -0.54 -6.91 -20.54
N ASN A 185 -0.72 -7.68 -21.62
CA ASN A 185 -0.75 -9.14 -21.60
C ASN A 185 0.54 -9.78 -21.07
N GLU A 186 1.70 -9.24 -21.45
CA GLU A 186 2.98 -9.74 -20.96
C GLU A 186 3.16 -9.44 -19.47
N ILE A 187 2.76 -8.24 -19.01
CA ILE A 187 2.82 -7.93 -17.58
C ILE A 187 1.81 -8.76 -16.78
N VAL A 188 0.61 -9.02 -17.29
CA VAL A 188 -0.33 -9.95 -16.64
C VAL A 188 0.27 -11.35 -16.53
N SER A 189 1.00 -11.81 -17.55
CA SER A 189 1.72 -13.09 -17.49
C SER A 189 2.80 -13.08 -16.40
N ILE A 190 3.58 -12.01 -16.29
CA ILE A 190 4.61 -11.89 -15.23
C ILE A 190 3.96 -11.78 -13.85
N LEU A 191 2.84 -11.06 -13.74
CA LEU A 191 2.07 -10.94 -12.51
C LEU A 191 1.63 -12.33 -12.01
N GLN A 192 1.24 -13.23 -12.91
CA GLN A 192 0.89 -14.63 -12.58
C GLN A 192 2.10 -15.49 -12.17
N GLU A 193 3.33 -15.06 -12.45
CA GLU A 193 4.55 -15.73 -11.96
C GLU A 193 4.94 -15.28 -10.54
N VAL A 194 4.34 -14.21 -10.04
CA VAL A 194 4.60 -13.60 -8.71
C VAL A 194 3.41 -13.80 -7.77
N HIS A 195 2.19 -13.68 -8.29
CA HIS A 195 0.94 -13.79 -7.56
C HIS A 195 0.14 -14.99 -8.07
N THR A 196 -0.56 -15.68 -7.18
CA THR A 196 -1.47 -16.76 -7.58
C THR A 196 -2.58 -16.23 -8.48
N ALA A 197 -3.02 -17.05 -9.44
CA ALA A 197 -4.15 -16.71 -10.31
C ALA A 197 -5.44 -16.48 -9.50
N GLU A 198 -5.61 -17.24 -8.41
CA GLU A 198 -6.69 -17.11 -7.45
C GLU A 198 -6.71 -15.72 -6.82
N TYR A 199 -5.56 -15.23 -6.32
CA TYR A 199 -5.45 -13.91 -5.70
C TYR A 199 -5.69 -12.77 -6.70
N ILE A 200 -5.08 -12.84 -7.89
CA ILE A 200 -5.32 -11.83 -8.95
C ILE A 200 -6.81 -11.75 -9.30
N ASN A 201 -7.47 -12.90 -9.43
CA ASN A 201 -8.90 -12.98 -9.70
C ASN A 201 -9.75 -12.50 -8.52
N GLN A 202 -9.32 -12.75 -7.28
CA GLN A 202 -9.96 -12.22 -6.08
C GLN A 202 -9.97 -10.69 -6.09
N VAL A 203 -8.83 -10.04 -6.33
CA VAL A 203 -8.72 -8.57 -6.42
C VAL A 203 -9.64 -8.04 -7.52
N LYS A 204 -9.64 -8.66 -8.70
CA LYS A 204 -10.51 -8.27 -9.81
C LYS A 204 -12.00 -8.36 -9.44
N LYS A 205 -12.44 -9.51 -8.89
CA LYS A 205 -13.82 -9.72 -8.47
C LYS A 205 -14.24 -8.79 -7.34
N LEU A 206 -13.34 -8.50 -6.40
CA LEU A 206 -13.59 -7.52 -5.34
C LEU A 206 -13.79 -6.12 -5.90
N SER A 207 -13.02 -5.71 -6.92
CA SER A 207 -13.22 -4.43 -7.60
C SER A 207 -14.57 -4.37 -8.31
N GLU A 208 -14.97 -5.43 -9.01
CA GLU A 208 -16.28 -5.54 -9.67
C GLU A 208 -17.44 -5.51 -8.66
N LEU A 209 -17.33 -6.26 -7.56
CA LEU A 209 -18.32 -6.30 -6.49
C LEU A 209 -18.40 -4.94 -5.75
N SER A 210 -17.27 -4.28 -5.54
CA SER A 210 -17.21 -2.92 -5.00
C SER A 210 -17.98 -1.94 -5.88
N GLU A 211 -17.88 -2.05 -7.21
CA GLU A 211 -18.68 -1.24 -8.14
C GLU A 211 -20.17 -1.54 -8.00
N GLN A 212 -20.54 -2.83 -7.98
CA GLN A 212 -21.94 -3.25 -7.85
C GLN A 212 -22.59 -2.73 -6.56
N LEU A 213 -21.87 -2.80 -5.44
CA LEU A 213 -22.37 -2.41 -4.12
C LEU A 213 -22.26 -0.90 -3.85
N GLY A 214 -21.38 -0.20 -4.57
CA GLY A 214 -21.09 1.21 -4.36
C GLY A 214 -20.38 1.50 -3.03
N ILE A 215 -19.59 0.54 -2.52
CA ILE A 215 -18.84 0.63 -1.26
C ILE A 215 -17.41 0.13 -1.46
N ARG A 216 -16.50 0.55 -0.59
CA ARG A 216 -15.18 -0.09 -0.50
C ARG A 216 -15.29 -1.40 0.24
N LEU A 217 -14.50 -2.38 -0.20
CA LEU A 217 -14.44 -3.70 0.41
C LEU A 217 -13.05 -3.93 0.99
N PRO A 218 -12.90 -4.55 2.15
CA PRO A 218 -11.60 -4.88 2.70
C PRO A 218 -10.92 -5.95 1.83
N LEU A 219 -9.62 -5.77 1.56
CA LEU A 219 -8.76 -6.76 0.93
C LEU A 219 -8.11 -7.69 1.95
N ASP A 220 -7.87 -7.18 3.16
CA ASP A 220 -7.30 -7.90 4.28
C ASP A 220 -8.24 -7.86 5.50
N GLN A 221 -7.92 -8.67 6.49
CA GLN A 221 -8.68 -8.78 7.74
C GLN A 221 -8.37 -7.67 8.76
N TRP A 222 -7.28 -6.93 8.57
CA TRP A 222 -6.81 -5.85 9.47
C TRP A 222 -7.57 -4.55 9.24
N GLY A 223 -8.09 -4.37 8.03
CA GLY A 223 -8.92 -3.25 7.64
C GLY A 223 -8.15 -1.99 7.30
N ASP A 224 -6.89 -2.13 6.91
CA ASP A 224 -6.09 -1.03 6.39
C ASP A 224 -6.05 -1.01 4.85
N THR A 225 -6.17 -2.17 4.18
CA THR A 225 -6.22 -2.25 2.72
C THR A 225 -7.63 -2.43 2.20
N PHE A 226 -8.05 -1.51 1.34
CA PHE A 226 -9.37 -1.50 0.74
C PHE A 226 -9.32 -1.59 -0.78
N ILE A 227 -10.27 -2.35 -1.33
CA ILE A 227 -10.62 -2.39 -2.73
C ILE A 227 -11.76 -1.43 -3.03
N SER A 228 -11.60 -0.72 -4.14
CA SER A 228 -12.57 0.13 -4.80
C SER A 228 -12.76 -0.35 -6.26
N PRO A 229 -13.71 0.21 -7.02
CA PRO A 229 -13.97 -0.19 -8.41
C PRO A 229 -12.73 -0.18 -9.31
N ASP A 230 -11.84 0.80 -9.12
CA ASP A 230 -10.66 0.97 -9.96
C ASP A 230 -9.38 0.36 -9.37
N SER A 231 -9.44 -0.22 -8.16
CA SER A 231 -8.24 -0.71 -7.45
C SER A 231 -7.46 -1.77 -8.24
N TYR A 232 -8.14 -2.74 -8.87
CA TYR A 232 -7.48 -3.73 -9.72
C TYR A 232 -6.69 -3.07 -10.86
N LYS A 233 -7.31 -2.13 -11.58
CA LYS A 233 -6.67 -1.42 -12.71
C LYS A 233 -5.52 -0.55 -12.23
N ALA A 234 -5.70 0.17 -11.13
CA ALA A 234 -4.65 1.02 -10.54
C ALA A 234 -3.43 0.19 -10.12
N ALA A 235 -3.64 -0.93 -9.42
CA ALA A 235 -2.57 -1.84 -9.02
C ALA A 235 -1.86 -2.47 -10.23
N LEU A 236 -2.62 -2.89 -11.26
CA LEU A 236 -2.02 -3.41 -12.50
C LEU A 236 -1.16 -2.34 -13.18
N HIS A 237 -1.63 -1.10 -13.29
CA HIS A 237 -0.84 0.00 -13.86
C HIS A 237 0.42 0.30 -13.04
N ALA A 238 0.34 0.31 -11.71
CA ALA A 238 1.51 0.48 -10.85
C ALA A 238 2.58 -0.58 -11.14
N ALA A 239 2.16 -1.85 -11.26
CA ALA A 239 3.07 -2.96 -11.59
C ALA A 239 3.65 -2.85 -13.00
N VAL A 240 2.82 -2.53 -14.01
CA VAL A 240 3.24 -2.35 -15.42
C VAL A 240 4.26 -1.22 -15.54
N ILE A 241 3.96 -0.04 -14.98
CA ILE A 241 4.82 1.13 -15.07
C ILE A 241 6.17 0.86 -14.39
N THR A 242 6.14 0.30 -13.19
CA THR A 242 7.35 -0.03 -12.45
C THR A 242 8.20 -1.04 -13.23
N ALA A 243 7.59 -2.12 -13.72
CA ALA A 243 8.31 -3.14 -14.48
C ALA A 243 8.89 -2.60 -15.80
N ASN A 244 8.21 -1.67 -16.46
CA ASN A 244 8.71 -1.04 -17.69
C ASN A 244 9.90 -0.12 -17.41
N ILE A 245 9.80 0.75 -16.42
CA ILE A 245 10.88 1.68 -16.05
C ILE A 245 12.10 0.90 -15.56
N VAL A 246 11.92 -0.06 -14.66
CA VAL A 246 13.00 -0.89 -14.13
C VAL A 246 13.70 -1.67 -15.25
N ASN A 247 12.92 -2.26 -16.16
CA ASN A 247 13.47 -3.00 -17.30
C ASN A 247 14.30 -2.12 -18.23
N GLN A 248 13.83 -0.91 -18.52
CA GLN A 248 14.57 0.02 -19.38
C GLN A 248 15.83 0.55 -18.71
N ALA A 249 15.72 0.94 -17.43
CA ALA A 249 16.87 1.35 -16.63
C ALA A 249 17.95 0.26 -16.65
N TYR A 250 17.55 -1.02 -16.51
CA TYR A 250 18.45 -2.15 -16.67
C TYR A 250 19.06 -2.27 -18.08
N GLN A 251 18.23 -2.25 -19.14
CA GLN A 251 18.71 -2.43 -20.51
C GLN A 251 19.64 -1.31 -20.99
N HIS A 252 19.46 -0.10 -20.48
CA HIS A 252 20.22 1.08 -20.91
C HIS A 252 21.31 1.51 -19.92
N ASN A 253 21.53 0.76 -18.83
CA ASN A 253 22.45 1.12 -17.75
C ASN A 253 22.18 2.55 -17.23
N GLN A 254 20.92 2.82 -16.90
CA GLN A 254 20.44 4.09 -16.36
C GLN A 254 19.79 3.90 -14.98
N SER A 255 19.76 4.99 -14.22
CA SER A 255 19.05 5.02 -12.94
C SER A 255 17.56 5.30 -13.20
N GLY A 256 16.66 4.75 -12.38
CA GLY A 256 15.21 4.89 -12.55
C GLY A 256 14.51 5.45 -11.31
N LEU A 257 13.38 6.11 -11.52
CA LEU A 257 12.45 6.50 -10.45
C LEU A 257 11.01 6.19 -10.88
N CYS A 258 10.29 5.46 -10.03
CA CYS A 258 8.89 5.10 -10.21
C CYS A 258 8.06 5.75 -9.11
N VAL A 259 7.19 6.69 -9.46
CA VAL A 259 6.24 7.31 -8.52
C VAL A 259 4.86 6.74 -8.78
N VAL A 260 4.60 5.59 -8.17
CA VAL A 260 3.40 4.77 -8.40
C VAL A 260 2.57 4.59 -7.14
N ARG A 261 1.28 4.34 -7.35
CA ARG A 261 0.32 3.93 -6.33
C ARG A 261 -0.70 2.95 -6.92
N PRO A 262 -1.20 1.97 -6.15
CA PRO A 262 -0.85 1.65 -4.76
C PRO A 262 0.61 1.15 -4.59
N PRO A 263 1.16 1.16 -3.35
CA PRO A 263 2.42 0.51 -3.04
C PRO A 263 2.33 -1.02 -3.23
N GLY A 264 3.44 -1.72 -3.07
CA GLY A 264 3.55 -3.16 -3.35
C GLY A 264 4.26 -4.01 -2.31
N HIS A 265 5.15 -3.49 -1.46
CA HIS A 265 6.06 -4.33 -0.67
C HIS A 265 5.39 -5.25 0.40
N HIS A 266 4.16 -4.93 0.83
CA HIS A 266 3.35 -5.79 1.71
C HIS A 266 2.52 -6.85 0.94
N ALA A 267 2.39 -6.76 -0.38
CA ALA A 267 1.66 -7.75 -1.16
C ALA A 267 2.50 -9.03 -1.33
N GLY A 268 1.98 -10.14 -0.81
CA GLY A 268 2.57 -11.47 -0.91
C GLY A 268 2.10 -12.24 -2.13
N THR A 269 2.39 -13.55 -2.17
CA THR A 269 2.04 -14.41 -3.32
C THR A 269 0.53 -14.60 -3.49
N ASP A 270 -0.23 -14.61 -2.40
CA ASP A 270 -1.67 -14.90 -2.38
C ASP A 270 -2.47 -13.97 -1.46
N PHE A 271 -1.90 -12.83 -1.10
CA PHE A 271 -2.55 -11.83 -0.26
C PHE A 271 -2.01 -10.43 -0.56
N GLY A 272 -2.78 -9.41 -0.18
CA GLY A 272 -2.33 -8.02 -0.09
C GLY A 272 -2.86 -7.39 1.20
N GLU A 273 -2.03 -6.55 1.81
CA GLU A 273 -2.28 -5.86 3.07
C GLU A 273 -1.40 -4.59 3.12
N GLY A 274 -1.50 -3.75 4.16
CA GLY A 274 -0.66 -2.56 4.31
C GLY A 274 -0.72 -1.61 3.10
N PHE A 275 -1.93 -1.39 2.58
CA PHE A 275 -2.23 -0.63 1.36
C PHE A 275 -1.73 -1.25 0.05
N CYS A 276 -1.00 -2.36 0.10
CA CYS A 276 -0.39 -3.00 -1.05
C CYS A 276 -1.33 -4.04 -1.67
N ILE A 277 -1.50 -3.97 -3.00
CA ILE A 277 -2.35 -4.92 -3.76
C ILE A 277 -1.49 -5.87 -4.59
N PHE A 278 -0.59 -5.34 -5.42
CA PHE A 278 0.36 -6.17 -6.17
C PHE A 278 1.78 -5.70 -5.88
N ASN A 279 2.70 -6.65 -5.75
CA ASN A 279 4.09 -6.35 -5.43
C ASN A 279 4.85 -5.83 -6.66
N ASN A 280 4.87 -4.50 -6.82
CA ASN A 280 5.48 -3.79 -7.94
C ASN A 280 6.97 -4.15 -8.12
N VAL A 281 7.72 -4.22 -7.01
CA VAL A 281 9.14 -4.54 -6.99
C VAL A 281 9.38 -5.99 -7.42
N ALA A 282 8.63 -6.95 -6.87
CA ALA A 282 8.78 -8.37 -7.23
C ALA A 282 8.43 -8.65 -8.70
N VAL A 283 7.38 -8.02 -9.24
CA VAL A 283 7.04 -8.10 -10.68
C VAL A 283 8.19 -7.58 -11.54
N SER A 284 8.79 -6.46 -11.15
CA SER A 284 9.93 -5.87 -11.88
C SER A 284 11.16 -6.78 -11.83
N ILE A 285 11.48 -7.34 -10.67
CA ILE A 285 12.58 -8.30 -10.48
C ILE A 285 12.35 -9.53 -11.37
N LYS A 286 11.14 -10.09 -11.38
CA LYS A 286 10.81 -11.23 -12.21
C LYS A 286 10.99 -10.93 -13.70
N LYS A 287 10.61 -9.73 -14.14
CA LYS A 287 10.87 -9.25 -15.51
C LYS A 287 12.37 -9.21 -15.83
N LEU A 288 13.20 -8.64 -14.95
CA LEU A 288 14.66 -8.61 -15.14
C LEU A 288 15.26 -10.01 -15.26
N ILE A 289 14.78 -10.97 -14.46
CA ILE A 289 15.22 -12.37 -14.54
C ILE A 289 14.85 -12.99 -15.89
N ASN A 290 13.64 -12.70 -16.40
CA ASN A 290 13.22 -13.15 -17.73
C ASN A 290 14.08 -12.52 -18.85
N GLN A 291 14.69 -11.35 -18.61
CA GLN A 291 15.68 -10.72 -19.50
C GLN A 291 17.13 -11.22 -19.30
N GLY A 292 17.35 -12.16 -18.38
CA GLY A 292 18.65 -12.79 -18.17
C GLY A 292 19.47 -12.26 -17.00
N ALA A 293 18.93 -11.36 -16.17
CA ALA A 293 19.60 -10.95 -14.93
C ALA A 293 19.70 -12.13 -13.94
N ASN A 294 20.82 -12.24 -13.24
CA ASN A 294 21.13 -13.37 -12.35
C ASN A 294 21.59 -12.96 -10.95
N ASN A 295 21.96 -11.70 -10.74
CA ASN A 295 22.39 -11.20 -9.44
C ASN A 295 21.74 -9.85 -9.16
N LEU A 296 20.55 -9.90 -8.57
CA LEU A 296 19.70 -8.75 -8.29
C LEU A 296 19.68 -8.44 -6.79
N LEU A 297 19.58 -7.15 -6.46
CA LEU A 297 19.36 -6.68 -5.10
C LEU A 297 17.98 -6.06 -4.99
N ILE A 298 17.20 -6.48 -4.01
CA ILE A 298 16.09 -5.71 -3.47
C ILE A 298 16.58 -5.05 -2.17
N LEU A 299 16.50 -3.72 -2.13
CA LEU A 299 16.82 -2.92 -0.96
C LEU A 299 15.53 -2.26 -0.47
N ASP A 300 15.04 -2.66 0.70
CA ASP A 300 13.86 -2.07 1.33
C ASP A 300 14.26 -1.13 2.47
N ILE A 301 13.90 0.15 2.32
CA ILE A 301 14.16 1.20 3.31
C ILE A 301 12.85 1.85 3.80
N ASP A 302 11.70 1.29 3.43
CA ASP A 302 10.41 1.67 4.00
C ASP A 302 10.42 1.41 5.51
N ALA A 303 9.73 2.24 6.30
CA ALA A 303 9.69 2.04 7.75
C ALA A 303 8.99 0.74 8.15
N HIS A 304 8.16 0.18 7.28
CA HIS A 304 7.46 -1.07 7.49
C HIS A 304 8.20 -2.22 6.82
N HIS A 305 8.20 -3.38 7.47
CA HIS A 305 8.79 -4.58 6.91
C HIS A 305 8.06 -4.98 5.62
N GLY A 306 8.79 -5.17 4.53
CA GLY A 306 8.30 -5.68 3.25
C GLY A 306 7.98 -7.18 3.28
N ASN A 307 7.05 -7.57 4.14
CA ASN A 307 6.70 -8.97 4.40
C ASN A 307 6.13 -9.69 3.17
N GLY A 308 5.44 -8.98 2.29
CA GLY A 308 4.97 -9.51 1.01
C GLY A 308 6.14 -9.87 0.09
N THR A 309 7.13 -8.98 0.01
CA THR A 309 8.38 -9.24 -0.74
C THR A 309 9.11 -10.46 -0.19
N LEU A 310 9.27 -10.56 1.13
CA LEU A 310 9.86 -11.75 1.76
C LEU A 310 9.05 -13.02 1.43
N ASN A 311 7.72 -12.97 1.59
CA ASN A 311 6.82 -14.10 1.29
C ASN A 311 6.99 -14.63 -0.14
N ILE A 312 7.02 -13.73 -1.13
CA ILE A 312 7.21 -14.10 -2.54
C ILE A 312 8.56 -14.78 -2.74
N LEU A 313 9.63 -14.16 -2.24
CA LEU A 313 10.97 -14.71 -2.38
C LEU A 313 11.15 -16.06 -1.66
N SER A 314 10.39 -16.31 -0.60
CA SER A 314 10.36 -17.58 0.12
C SER A 314 9.64 -18.68 -0.64
N ARG A 315 8.58 -18.34 -1.40
CA ARG A 315 7.74 -19.32 -2.11
C ARG A 315 8.21 -19.64 -3.53
N HIS A 316 8.98 -18.74 -4.14
CA HIS A 316 9.42 -18.86 -5.54
C HIS A 316 10.91 -19.17 -5.69
N GLN A 317 11.39 -20.25 -5.05
CA GLN A 317 12.81 -20.62 -4.99
C GLN A 317 13.53 -20.61 -6.36
N ASN A 318 12.86 -21.08 -7.41
CA ASN A 318 13.43 -21.20 -8.77
C ASN A 318 14.05 -19.91 -9.34
N TRP A 319 13.51 -18.73 -8.97
CA TRP A 319 14.07 -17.44 -9.40
C TRP A 319 14.60 -16.62 -8.22
N ALA A 320 14.13 -16.89 -7.01
CA ALA A 320 14.51 -16.18 -5.80
C ALA A 320 15.99 -16.35 -5.40
N GLU A 321 16.68 -17.41 -5.85
CA GLU A 321 18.12 -17.61 -5.66
C GLU A 321 18.98 -16.54 -6.35
N LYS A 322 18.45 -15.90 -7.40
CA LYS A 322 19.10 -14.81 -8.14
C LYS A 322 18.97 -13.45 -7.45
N VAL A 323 18.28 -13.40 -6.33
CA VAL A 323 17.87 -12.16 -5.67
C VAL A 323 18.38 -12.17 -4.24
N THR A 324 18.99 -11.07 -3.82
CA THR A 324 19.30 -10.80 -2.42
C THR A 324 18.36 -9.72 -1.90
N LEU A 325 17.79 -9.91 -0.71
CA LEU A 325 16.94 -8.93 -0.03
C LEU A 325 17.68 -8.39 1.19
N TYR A 326 17.74 -7.06 1.27
CA TYR A 326 18.07 -6.33 2.48
C TYR A 326 16.87 -5.48 2.86
N ASP A 327 16.35 -5.66 4.06
CA ASP A 327 15.15 -4.98 4.55
C ASP A 327 15.45 -4.28 5.88
N PHE A 328 15.23 -2.97 5.93
CA PHE A 328 15.45 -2.11 7.08
C PHE A 328 14.12 -1.52 7.56
N TYR A 329 13.62 -1.95 8.72
CA TYR A 329 12.28 -1.57 9.18
C TYR A 329 12.25 -1.19 10.67
N ASP A 330 11.18 -0.53 11.11
CA ASP A 330 10.86 -0.29 12.52
C ASP A 330 10.00 -1.43 13.07
N GLY A 331 10.59 -2.35 13.83
CA GLY A 331 9.85 -3.46 14.44
C GLY A 331 8.73 -3.03 15.40
N LYS A 332 8.68 -1.75 15.81
CA LYS A 332 7.60 -1.21 16.67
C LYS A 332 6.34 -0.83 15.89
N ASN A 333 6.41 -0.64 14.57
CA ASN A 333 5.29 -0.19 13.75
C ASN A 333 4.43 -1.34 13.19
N TYR A 334 4.66 -2.59 13.61
CA TYR A 334 3.90 -3.74 13.07
C TYR A 334 2.66 -4.11 13.88
N HIS A 335 1.50 -4.15 13.21
CA HIS A 335 0.19 -4.42 13.81
C HIS A 335 -0.11 -5.89 14.14
N GLY A 336 0.69 -6.86 13.68
CA GLY A 336 0.30 -8.27 13.72
C GLY A 336 0.90 -9.14 14.82
N LEU A 337 2.09 -8.84 15.36
CA LEU A 337 2.89 -9.86 16.08
C LEU A 337 3.76 -9.36 17.24
N ASN A 338 3.46 -8.22 17.88
CA ASN A 338 4.34 -7.65 18.94
C ASN A 338 5.83 -7.56 18.52
N GLY A 339 6.11 -7.32 17.23
CA GLY A 339 7.47 -7.28 16.69
C GLY A 339 8.15 -8.63 16.47
N VAL A 340 7.44 -9.77 16.52
CA VAL A 340 8.02 -11.11 16.31
C VAL A 340 7.55 -11.70 14.99
N TRP A 341 8.34 -11.56 13.94
CA TRP A 341 8.16 -12.34 12.71
C TRP A 341 8.40 -13.83 12.99
N PRO A 342 7.69 -14.77 12.34
CA PRO A 342 8.15 -16.14 12.23
C PRO A 342 9.49 -16.10 11.46
N VAL A 343 10.60 -16.08 12.20
CA VAL A 343 11.97 -15.92 11.70
C VAL A 343 12.52 -17.26 11.18
N ASP A 344 11.67 -18.16 10.70
CA ASP A 344 12.12 -19.45 10.19
C ASP A 344 12.78 -19.32 8.79
N GLN A 345 12.64 -18.16 8.12
CA GLN A 345 13.31 -17.87 6.84
C GLN A 345 14.02 -16.50 6.75
N ALA A 346 13.86 -15.67 7.78
CA ALA A 346 14.57 -14.41 7.93
C ALA A 346 16.00 -14.66 8.43
N ASN A 347 16.98 -13.89 7.94
CA ASN A 347 18.42 -14.04 8.21
C ASN A 347 19.10 -15.25 7.56
N SER A 348 18.68 -15.62 6.34
CA SER A 348 19.50 -16.43 5.44
C SER A 348 20.53 -15.56 4.71
N VAL A 349 21.54 -16.16 4.08
CA VAL A 349 22.60 -15.41 3.34
C VAL A 349 22.00 -14.38 2.36
N THR A 350 20.87 -14.70 1.74
CA THR A 350 20.21 -13.85 0.75
C THR A 350 18.99 -13.09 1.28
N ARG A 351 18.61 -13.23 2.55
CA ARG A 351 17.48 -12.53 3.18
C ARG A 351 17.92 -11.93 4.51
N GLN A 352 18.40 -10.69 4.47
CA GLN A 352 18.94 -10.00 5.62
C GLN A 352 17.93 -8.97 6.13
N MET A 353 17.50 -9.11 7.38
CA MET A 353 16.46 -8.28 7.99
C MET A 353 17.04 -7.48 9.16
N PHE A 354 16.87 -6.17 9.13
CA PHE A 354 17.40 -5.23 10.11
C PHE A 354 16.25 -4.50 10.80
N ASP A 355 15.93 -4.93 12.02
CA ASP A 355 15.02 -4.19 12.88
C ASP A 355 15.76 -2.99 13.49
N MET A 356 15.51 -1.80 12.94
CA MET A 356 16.13 -0.55 13.35
C MET A 356 15.60 -0.05 14.71
N SER A 357 14.50 -0.62 15.20
CA SER A 357 13.97 -0.33 16.53
C SER A 357 14.80 -0.98 17.64
N ILE A 358 15.50 -2.08 17.30
CA ILE A 358 16.38 -2.84 18.18
C ILE A 358 17.81 -2.35 17.92
N ASN A 359 18.32 -1.57 18.86
CA ASN A 359 19.69 -1.04 18.93
C ASN A 359 20.02 0.25 18.18
N HIS A 360 19.34 0.69 17.10
CA HIS A 360 19.74 1.94 16.42
C HIS A 360 18.59 2.66 15.69
N ARG A 361 17.99 3.67 16.33
CA ARG A 361 17.29 4.78 15.63
C ARG A 361 18.28 5.74 14.95
N ASP A 362 19.41 5.22 14.51
CA ASP A 362 20.46 6.03 13.91
C ASP A 362 20.53 5.70 12.42
N SER A 363 20.13 6.68 11.61
CA SER A 363 20.28 6.68 10.16
C SER A 363 21.70 6.30 9.69
N THR A 364 22.74 6.58 10.50
CA THR A 364 24.13 6.21 10.15
C THR A 364 24.35 4.71 10.04
N THR A 365 23.64 3.89 10.82
CA THR A 365 23.74 2.42 10.74
C THR A 365 23.29 1.92 9.38
N ILE A 366 22.14 2.39 8.88
CA ILE A 366 21.67 2.04 7.53
C ILE A 366 22.66 2.53 6.48
N LEU A 367 23.11 3.78 6.57
CA LEU A 367 24.03 4.35 5.58
C LEU A 367 25.38 3.60 5.53
N ASN A 368 25.89 3.15 6.68
CA ASN A 368 27.10 2.33 6.76
C ASN A 368 26.86 0.93 6.17
N GLN A 369 25.74 0.31 6.53
CA GLN A 369 25.38 -1.01 6.01
C GLN A 369 25.14 -0.97 4.50
N LEU A 370 24.44 0.03 3.99
CA LEU A 370 24.26 0.31 2.57
C LEU A 370 25.62 0.44 1.87
N SER A 371 26.54 1.23 2.44
CA SER A 371 27.89 1.38 1.90
C SER A 371 28.67 0.07 1.80
N ASN A 372 28.41 -0.90 2.68
CA ASN A 372 28.99 -2.25 2.64
C ASN A 372 28.29 -3.12 1.59
N ILE A 373 26.96 -3.13 1.57
CA ILE A 373 26.15 -3.89 0.58
C ILE A 373 26.56 -3.52 -0.84
N LEU A 374 26.69 -2.22 -1.11
CA LEU A 374 27.03 -1.70 -2.44
C LEU A 374 28.48 -2.00 -2.86
N GLN A 375 29.31 -2.64 -2.03
CA GLN A 375 30.62 -3.18 -2.46
C GLN A 375 30.47 -4.45 -3.28
N HIS A 376 29.40 -5.22 -3.09
CA HIS A 376 29.10 -6.40 -3.88
C HIS A 376 28.65 -6.01 -5.28
N ASP A 377 29.00 -6.81 -6.29
CA ASP A 377 28.49 -6.59 -7.64
C ASP A 377 27.03 -7.04 -7.73
N PHE A 378 26.21 -6.30 -8.47
CA PHE A 378 24.83 -6.61 -8.76
C PHE A 378 24.56 -6.19 -10.21
N ASP A 379 23.78 -7.00 -10.93
CA ASP A 379 23.31 -6.70 -12.27
C ASP A 379 22.41 -5.45 -12.22
N PHE A 380 21.53 -5.40 -11.22
CA PHE A 380 20.63 -4.27 -10.98
C PHE A 380 20.13 -4.25 -9.53
N ILE A 381 19.78 -3.06 -9.04
CA ILE A 381 19.25 -2.81 -7.69
C ILE A 381 17.85 -2.20 -7.81
N VAL A 382 16.85 -2.83 -7.20
CA VAL A 382 15.51 -2.25 -7.09
C VAL A 382 15.27 -1.86 -5.64
N VAL A 383 14.99 -0.59 -5.39
CA VAL A 383 14.83 -0.04 -4.04
C VAL A 383 13.35 0.18 -3.77
N SER A 384 12.80 -0.51 -2.78
CA SER A 384 11.53 -0.14 -2.15
C SER A 384 11.78 1.16 -1.36
N PHE A 385 11.49 2.28 -2.01
CA PHE A 385 11.87 3.63 -1.57
C PHE A 385 10.71 4.28 -0.80
N GLY A 386 10.35 3.69 0.35
CA GLY A 386 9.39 4.24 1.28
C GLY A 386 9.94 5.47 2.02
N LEU A 387 9.12 6.52 2.14
CA LEU A 387 9.51 7.77 2.80
C LEU A 387 8.88 7.96 4.19
N ASP A 388 8.16 6.97 4.68
CA ASP A 388 7.44 7.01 5.95
C ASP A 388 8.33 6.88 7.18
N GLY A 389 9.59 6.47 7.03
CA GLY A 389 10.59 6.59 8.10
C GLY A 389 10.97 8.02 8.45
N HIS A 390 10.53 9.00 7.64
CA HIS A 390 10.81 10.41 7.86
C HIS A 390 10.10 10.94 9.13
N ARG A 391 10.78 11.74 9.94
CA ARG A 391 10.27 12.32 11.22
C ARG A 391 8.97 13.14 11.11
N ASN A 392 8.61 13.57 9.90
CA ASN A 392 7.38 14.33 9.63
C ASN A 392 6.25 13.45 9.09
N ASP A 393 6.49 12.15 8.93
CA ASP A 393 5.49 11.22 8.46
C ASP A 393 4.46 10.91 9.56
N PRO A 394 3.16 10.96 9.26
CA PRO A 394 2.11 10.74 10.26
C PRO A 394 1.92 9.27 10.65
N LEU A 395 2.42 8.30 9.87
CA LEU A 395 2.22 6.86 10.11
C LEU A 395 3.51 6.16 10.54
N GLY A 396 4.63 6.40 9.85
CA GLY A 396 5.88 5.62 10.04
C GLY A 396 7.00 6.34 10.79
N GLY A 397 6.84 7.62 11.17
CA GLY A 397 7.93 8.52 11.59
C GLY A 397 8.73 8.13 12.86
N GLY A 398 8.52 6.95 13.43
CA GLY A 398 9.21 6.39 14.59
C GLY A 398 10.73 6.20 14.42
N LEU A 399 11.21 6.10 13.18
CA LEU A 399 12.64 6.02 12.84
C LEU A 399 13.35 7.38 12.85
N GLY A 400 12.61 8.48 12.69
CA GLY A 400 13.12 9.83 12.84
C GLY A 400 14.07 10.29 11.73
N TYR A 401 14.05 9.67 10.55
CA TYR A 401 14.89 10.08 9.43
C TYR A 401 14.55 11.48 8.92
N ASP A 402 15.49 12.07 8.20
CA ASP A 402 15.34 13.40 7.63
C ASP A 402 15.61 13.41 6.12
N ASP A 403 15.38 14.56 5.48
CA ASP A 403 15.64 14.70 4.04
C ASP A 403 17.08 14.28 3.67
N GLN A 404 18.07 14.58 4.53
CA GLN A 404 19.47 14.29 4.26
C GLN A 404 19.74 12.78 4.22
N PHE A 405 19.08 11.98 5.05
CA PHE A 405 19.16 10.52 4.98
C PHE A 405 18.81 10.00 3.58
N TYR A 406 17.62 10.33 3.06
CA TYR A 406 17.16 9.84 1.76
C TYR A 406 18.02 10.36 0.61
N LEU A 407 18.43 11.63 0.64
CA LEU A 407 19.36 12.18 -0.35
C LEU A 407 20.73 11.49 -0.32
N THR A 408 21.19 11.10 0.88
CA THR A 408 22.46 10.37 1.03
C THR A 408 22.34 8.93 0.50
N VAL A 409 21.20 8.26 0.68
CA VAL A 409 20.94 6.95 0.06
C VAL A 409 21.03 7.04 -1.47
N ILE A 410 20.33 8.00 -2.08
CA ILE A 410 20.36 8.22 -3.54
C ILE A 410 21.79 8.51 -4.01
N LYS A 411 22.51 9.38 -3.29
CA LYS A 411 23.90 9.72 -3.60
C LYS A 411 24.82 8.51 -3.54
N GLN A 412 24.73 7.67 -2.49
CA GLN A 412 25.55 6.47 -2.37
C GLN A 412 25.27 5.46 -3.49
N LEU A 413 23.99 5.29 -3.86
CA LEU A 413 23.61 4.45 -5.00
C LEU A 413 24.22 4.97 -6.29
N GLN A 414 24.10 6.27 -6.58
CA GLN A 414 24.65 6.87 -7.79
C GLN A 414 26.18 6.82 -7.83
N GLU A 415 26.88 7.06 -6.71
CA GLU A 415 28.34 7.04 -6.64
C GLU A 415 28.92 5.62 -6.77
N LYS A 416 28.28 4.62 -6.15
CA LYS A 416 28.80 3.24 -6.11
C LYS A 416 28.26 2.35 -7.22
N LYS A 417 27.06 2.65 -7.73
CA LYS A 417 26.31 1.84 -8.71
C LYS A 417 25.62 2.73 -9.78
N PRO A 418 26.37 3.64 -10.45
CA PRO A 418 25.80 4.54 -11.44
C PRO A 418 25.08 3.75 -12.53
N GLY A 419 23.82 4.11 -12.82
CA GLY A 419 23.06 3.49 -13.90
C GLY A 419 22.58 2.05 -13.63
N LYS A 420 22.65 1.58 -12.38
CA LYS A 420 22.30 0.20 -12.02
C LYS A 420 21.26 0.11 -10.90
N PHE A 421 20.42 1.13 -10.75
CA PHE A 421 19.36 1.09 -9.74
C PHE A 421 18.08 1.77 -10.18
N ALA A 422 16.96 1.37 -9.57
CA ALA A 422 15.69 2.07 -9.67
C ALA A 422 15.07 2.25 -8.29
N LEU A 423 14.53 3.43 -8.02
CA LEU A 423 13.76 3.75 -6.82
C LEU A 423 12.27 3.56 -7.13
N VAL A 424 11.57 2.81 -6.29
CA VAL A 424 10.13 2.56 -6.42
C VAL A 424 9.44 3.08 -5.18
N LEU A 425 8.60 4.11 -5.32
CA LEU A 425 7.94 4.73 -4.17
C LEU A 425 6.95 3.75 -3.52
N GLU A 426 7.19 3.42 -2.25
CA GLU A 426 6.31 2.60 -1.41
C GLU A 426 5.50 3.49 -0.46
N GLY A 427 5.72 3.40 0.85
CA GLY A 427 5.13 4.26 1.88
C GLY A 427 5.63 5.70 1.83
N GLY A 428 5.14 6.50 2.77
CA GLY A 428 5.33 7.94 2.83
C GLY A 428 4.00 8.65 2.66
N TYR A 429 3.60 9.36 3.71
CA TYR A 429 2.27 9.91 3.88
C TYR A 429 2.31 11.41 4.26
N ASN A 430 3.47 12.05 4.14
CA ASN A 430 3.60 13.50 4.17
C ASN A 430 3.89 14.03 2.76
N THR A 431 2.90 14.69 2.15
CA THR A 431 2.96 15.11 0.73
C THR A 431 4.09 16.07 0.43
N ASP A 432 4.38 16.98 1.36
CA ASP A 432 5.44 17.96 1.22
C ASP A 432 6.81 17.30 1.35
N THR A 433 6.97 16.30 2.22
CA THR A 433 8.19 15.49 2.33
C THR A 433 8.43 14.69 1.06
N ILE A 434 7.43 13.96 0.55
CA ILE A 434 7.55 13.20 -0.70
C ILE A 434 7.97 14.12 -1.84
N THR A 435 7.24 15.23 -2.03
CA THR A 435 7.52 16.18 -3.10
C THR A 435 8.94 16.74 -2.99
N ARG A 436 9.34 17.14 -1.79
CA ARG A 436 10.66 17.76 -1.53
C ARG A 436 11.80 16.78 -1.77
N ILE A 437 11.74 15.56 -1.22
CA ILE A 437 12.80 14.56 -1.37
C ILE A 437 12.95 14.15 -2.82
N ILE A 438 11.85 13.90 -3.52
CA ILE A 438 11.90 13.54 -4.94
C ILE A 438 12.51 14.68 -5.76
N ASN A 439 12.04 15.92 -5.60
CA ASN A 439 12.60 17.07 -6.34
C ASN A 439 14.10 17.29 -6.08
N LEU A 440 14.55 17.15 -4.83
CA LEU A 440 15.97 17.29 -4.47
C LEU A 440 16.81 16.07 -4.90
N GLY A 441 16.20 14.89 -4.95
CA GLY A 441 16.86 13.64 -5.35
C GLY A 441 17.02 13.49 -6.86
N MET A 442 16.12 14.07 -7.67
CA MET A 442 16.14 13.94 -9.12
C MET A 442 17.49 14.32 -9.78
N PRO A 443 18.13 15.46 -9.46
CA PRO A 443 19.45 15.78 -10.01
C PRO A 443 20.54 14.76 -9.62
N LEU A 444 20.41 14.11 -8.46
CA LEU A 444 21.32 13.06 -8.01
C LEU A 444 21.12 11.77 -8.82
N ILE A 445 19.87 11.40 -9.11
CA ILE A 445 19.52 10.23 -9.93
C ILE A 445 20.03 10.41 -11.37
N ASN A 446 19.87 11.62 -11.91
CA ASN A 446 20.28 11.95 -13.28
C ASN A 446 21.81 12.13 -13.43
N ASN A 447 22.55 12.09 -12.32
CA ASN A 447 23.98 12.43 -12.28
C ASN A 447 24.30 13.85 -12.82
N GLU A 448 23.38 14.81 -12.67
CA GLU A 448 23.53 16.18 -13.18
C GLU A 448 24.60 17.00 -12.44
N ASN A 449 25.27 16.42 -11.45
CA ASN A 449 26.29 17.08 -10.63
C ASN A 449 27.74 16.87 -11.08
N SER A 450 28.02 16.28 -12.25
CA SER A 450 29.42 16.13 -12.67
C SER A 450 30.01 17.35 -13.40
N THR A 451 29.23 18.25 -14.01
CA THR A 451 29.73 19.54 -14.56
C THR A 451 28.56 20.40 -15.06
N GLU A 452 28.49 21.68 -14.65
CA GLU A 452 27.66 22.78 -15.20
C GLU A 452 26.21 22.95 -14.69
N ASN A 453 26.01 23.86 -13.72
CA ASN A 453 25.40 25.20 -13.92
C ASN A 453 24.86 25.77 -12.58
N PRO A 454 25.59 26.68 -11.90
CA PRO A 454 25.26 27.17 -10.55
C PRO A 454 24.06 28.14 -10.46
N ARG A 455 23.20 28.23 -11.49
CA ARG A 455 22.06 29.17 -11.52
C ARG A 455 20.72 28.60 -11.06
N ARG A 456 20.60 27.31 -10.71
CA ARG A 456 19.30 26.68 -10.34
C ARG A 456 18.97 26.70 -8.84
N LEU A 457 19.84 27.22 -7.96
CA LEU A 457 19.66 27.24 -6.50
C LEU A 457 19.45 28.66 -5.91
N ALA A 458 18.97 29.61 -6.70
CA ALA A 458 18.65 30.97 -6.25
C ALA A 458 17.14 31.21 -6.18
#